data_AF-T0LT43-F1
#
_entry.id   AF-T0LT43-F1
#
_cell.length_a   1.000
_cell.length_b   1.000
_cell.length_c   1.000
_cell.angle_alpha   90.00
_cell.angle_beta   90.00
_cell.angle_gamma   90.00
#
_symmetry.space_group_name_H-M   'P 1'
#
loop_
_entity.id
_entity.type
_entity.pdbx_description
1 polymer ?
#
loop_
_entity_poly.entity_id
_entity_poly.type
_entity_poly.pdbx_seq_one_letter_code
_entity_poly.pdbx_strand_id
1 'polypeptide(L)'
;MSSLIYPAAIEPYAVYITLLLGFVDGLLFGLAIKKALVSVVLIVVAFILASFLGLTFIPSLQTSQIYSSLSAFFSQLNFGTIGVTFSIVLFAIGFGIGIWKG
;
A
#
# COMPACT_ATOMS: atom_id res chain seq x y z
N MET A 1 -7.80 -12.41 25.43
CA MET A 1 -7.17 -11.15 25.88
C MET A 1 -5.78 -11.12 25.28
N SER A 2 -5.61 -10.62 24.06
CA SER A 2 -4.33 -10.70 23.37
C SER A 2 -4.27 -9.70 22.23
N SER A 3 -3.39 -8.71 22.35
CA SER A 3 -2.43 -8.41 21.29
C SER A 3 -1.26 -7.62 21.90
N LEU A 4 -0.16 -8.34 22.13
CA LEU A 4 1.15 -7.87 22.58
C LEU A 4 1.84 -7.00 21.49
N ILE A 5 1.15 -6.06 20.87
CA ILE A 5 1.73 -5.19 19.82
C ILE A 5 2.51 -4.04 20.46
N TYR A 6 2.07 -3.57 21.62
CA TYR A 6 2.69 -2.47 22.35
C TYR A 6 3.25 -2.96 23.69
N PRO A 7 4.50 -2.61 24.04
CA PRO A 7 5.01 -2.82 25.40
C PRO A 7 4.08 -2.15 26.43
N ALA A 8 3.92 -2.77 27.60
CA ALA A 8 3.00 -2.33 28.65
C ALA A 8 3.18 -0.85 29.08
N ALA A 9 4.39 -0.29 28.92
CA ALA A 9 4.69 1.11 29.22
C ALA A 9 4.01 2.11 28.25
N ILE A 10 3.65 1.69 27.04
CA ILE A 10 3.05 2.55 26.00
C ILE A 10 1.67 2.09 25.55
N GLU A 11 1.16 1.01 26.13
CA GLU A 11 -0.19 0.50 25.90
C GLU A 11 -1.29 1.57 26.08
N PRO A 12 -1.24 2.50 27.07
CA PRO A 12 -2.24 3.56 27.19
C PRO A 12 -2.25 4.54 26.01
N TYR A 13 -1.12 4.68 25.31
CA TYR A 13 -0.96 5.57 24.16
C TYR A 13 -1.08 4.85 22.81
N ALA A 14 -1.34 3.54 22.81
CA ALA A 14 -1.35 2.70 21.62
C ALA A 14 -2.23 3.27 20.50
N VAL A 15 -3.43 3.77 20.83
CA VAL A 15 -4.35 4.36 19.83
C VAL A 15 -3.72 5.57 19.13
N TYR A 16 -3.12 6.49 19.89
CA TYR A 16 -2.48 7.68 19.32
C TYR A 16 -1.25 7.32 18.47
N ILE A 17 -0.46 6.34 18.92
CA ILE A 17 0.71 5.85 18.18
C ILE A 17 0.27 5.20 16.86
N THR A 18 -0.77 4.37 16.87
CA THR A 18 -1.32 3.77 15.64
C THR A 18 -1.81 4.82 14.64
N LEU A 19 -2.50 5.86 15.11
CA LEU A 19 -2.98 6.95 14.25
C LEU A 19 -1.81 7.73 13.62
N LEU A 20 -0.78 8.01 14.42
CA LEU A 20 0.41 8.71 13.94
C LEU A 20 1.20 7.86 12.94
N LEU A 21 1.38 6.57 13.22
CA LEU A 21 2.03 5.64 12.29
C LEU A 21 1.24 5.52 10.98
N GLY A 22 -0.09 5.42 11.03
CA GLY A 22 -0.92 5.39 9.82
C GLY A 22 -0.79 6.66 8.97
N PHE A 23 -0.68 7.84 9.61
CA PHE A 23 -0.42 9.09 8.89
C PHE A 23 0.98 9.11 8.24
N VAL A 24 2.02 8.72 8.99
CA VAL A 24 3.41 8.69 8.52
C VAL A 24 3.57 7.69 7.37
N ASP A 25 2.98 6.50 7.49
CA ASP A 25 2.96 5.49 6.44
C ASP A 25 2.30 6.04 5.18
N GLY A 26 1.13 6.68 5.32
CA GLY A 26 0.45 7.36 4.22
C GLY A 26 1.36 8.36 3.52
N LEU A 27 2.03 9.22 4.28
CA LEU A 27 2.97 10.22 3.76
C LEU A 27 4.16 9.59 3.02
N LEU A 28 4.77 8.55 3.58
CA LEU A 28 5.90 7.85 2.94
C LEU A 28 5.48 7.16 1.65
N PHE A 29 4.32 6.49 1.62
CA PHE A 29 3.77 5.91 0.40
C PHE A 29 3.44 6.97 -0.65
N GLY A 30 2.87 8.11 -0.23
CA GLY A 30 2.57 9.23 -1.12
C GLY A 30 3.84 9.81 -1.77
N LEU A 31 4.94 9.91 -1.02
CA LEU A 31 6.24 10.33 -1.57
C LEU A 31 6.84 9.28 -2.53
N ALA A 32 6.66 8.00 -2.24
CA ALA A 32 7.23 6.91 -3.02
C ALA A 32 6.46 6.61 -4.33
N ILE A 33 5.16 6.93 -4.41
CA ILE A 33 4.30 6.50 -5.52
C ILE A 33 4.76 7.03 -6.88
N LYS A 34 5.31 8.24 -6.96
CA LYS A 34 5.79 8.81 -8.23
C LYS A 34 6.92 7.97 -8.82
N LYS A 35 7.86 7.52 -7.98
CA LYS A 35 8.96 6.64 -8.40
C LYS A 35 8.44 5.25 -8.78
N ALA A 36 7.47 4.73 -8.06
CA ALA A 36 6.83 3.45 -8.38
C ALA A 36 6.12 3.51 -9.75
N LEU A 37 5.40 4.60 -10.05
CA LEU A 37 4.72 4.77 -11.33
C LEU A 37 5.72 4.82 -12.49
N VAL A 38 6.81 5.59 -12.34
CA VAL A 38 7.88 5.63 -13.35
C VAL A 38 8.48 4.24 -13.59
N SER A 39 8.70 3.46 -12.53
CA SER A 39 9.19 2.08 -12.64
C SER A 39 8.22 1.16 -13.38
N VAL A 40 6.91 1.26 -13.11
CA VAL A 40 5.89 0.48 -13.83
C VAL A 40 5.89 0.81 -15.32
N VAL A 41 6.00 2.09 -15.68
CA VAL A 41 6.08 2.51 -17.09
C VAL A 41 7.34 1.94 -17.75
N LEU A 42 8.50 2.02 -17.10
CA LEU A 42 9.75 1.42 -17.57
C LEU A 42 9.64 -0.10 -17.79
N ILE A 43 8.95 -0.81 -16.89
CA ILE A 43 8.69 -2.25 -17.03
C ILE A 43 7.83 -2.53 -18.26
N VAL A 44 6.76 -1.75 -18.47
CA VAL A 44 5.91 -1.89 -19.67
C VAL A 44 6.72 -1.67 -20.95
N VAL A 45 7.56 -0.63 -20.99
CA VAL A 45 8.44 -0.36 -22.13
C VAL A 45 9.45 -1.49 -22.33
N ALA A 46 10.04 -2.02 -21.27
CA ALA A 46 10.95 -3.15 -21.32
C ALA A 46 10.27 -4.41 -21.88
N PHE A 47 9.02 -4.69 -21.49
CA PHE A 47 8.25 -5.81 -22.04
C PHE A 47 7.96 -5.65 -23.54
N ILE A 48 7.64 -4.43 -23.99
CA ILE A 48 7.45 -4.15 -25.42
C ILE A 48 8.74 -4.41 -26.19
N LEU A 49 9.88 -3.88 -25.72
CA LEU A 49 11.18 -4.10 -26.35
C LEU A 49 11.59 -5.58 -26.35
N ALA A 50 11.38 -6.29 -25.24
CA ALA A 50 11.63 -7.73 -25.16
C ALA A 50 10.80 -8.53 -26.19
N SER A 51 9.54 -8.13 -26.42
CA SER A 51 8.68 -8.72 -27.45
C SER A 51 9.23 -8.51 -28.87
N PHE A 52 9.80 -7.33 -29.17
CA PHE A 52 10.42 -7.07 -30.47
C PHE A 52 11.75 -7.82 -30.65
N LEU A 53 12.51 -8.00 -29.56
CA LEU A 53 13.80 -8.70 -29.57
C LEU A 53 13.67 -10.23 -29.48
N GLY A 54 12.45 -10.76 -29.42
CA GLY A 54 12.19 -12.21 -29.32
C GLY A 54 12.62 -12.82 -27.98
N LEU A 55 12.85 -12.00 -26.95
CA LEU A 55 13.20 -12.47 -25.61
C LEU A 55 11.93 -13.03 -24.94
N THR A 56 11.78 -14.35 -24.94
CA THR A 56 10.61 -15.09 -24.40
C THR A 56 10.59 -15.11 -22.85
N PHE A 57 10.92 -13.99 -22.20
CA PHE A 57 10.86 -13.83 -20.74
C PHE A 57 9.58 -13.10 -20.32
N ILE A 58 8.44 -13.50 -20.89
CA ILE A 58 7.13 -13.03 -20.44
C ILE A 58 6.63 -14.07 -19.44
N PRO A 59 6.77 -13.86 -18.12
CA PRO A 59 6.00 -14.67 -17.18
C PRO A 59 4.53 -14.48 -17.53
N SER A 60 3.83 -15.59 -17.79
CA SER A 60 2.39 -15.55 -18.04
C SER A 60 1.68 -15.17 -16.75
N LEU A 61 1.69 -13.87 -16.42
CA LEU A 61 0.89 -13.32 -15.36
C LEU A 61 -0.56 -13.44 -15.81
N GLN A 62 -1.20 -14.53 -15.38
CA GLN A 62 -2.62 -14.71 -15.62
C GLN A 62 -3.34 -13.60 -14.87
N THR A 63 -3.95 -12.68 -15.62
CA THR A 63 -4.68 -11.53 -15.07
C THR A 63 -5.74 -11.97 -14.05
N SER A 64 -6.31 -13.17 -14.23
CA SER A 64 -7.21 -13.82 -13.27
C SER A 64 -6.64 -14.00 -11.87
N GLN A 65 -5.35 -14.32 -11.72
CA GLN A 65 -4.70 -14.51 -10.42
C GLN A 65 -4.52 -13.17 -9.69
N ILE A 66 -4.27 -12.09 -10.43
CA ILE A 66 -4.14 -10.73 -9.85
C ILE A 66 -5.49 -10.26 -9.31
N TYR A 67 -6.57 -10.42 -10.09
CA TYR A 67 -7.91 -10.05 -9.65
C TYR A 67 -8.38 -10.87 -8.45
N SER A 68 -8.12 -12.17 -8.43
CA SER A 68 -8.47 -13.04 -7.29
C SER A 68 -7.70 -12.68 -6.02
N SER A 69 -6.44 -12.25 -6.15
CA SER A 69 -5.63 -11.83 -5.00
C SER A 69 -6.09 -10.49 -4.45
N LEU A 70 -6.46 -9.55 -5.33
CA LEU A 70 -7.03 -8.27 -4.91
C LEU A 70 -8.38 -8.45 -4.21
N SER A 71 -9.29 -9.23 -4.77
CA SER A 71 -10.62 -9.43 -4.19
C SER A 71 -10.58 -10.15 -2.83
N ALA A 72 -9.66 -11.10 -2.66
CA ALA A 72 -9.38 -11.72 -1.37
C ALA A 72 -8.86 -10.71 -0.35
N PHE A 73 -7.95 -9.81 -0.76
CA PHE A 73 -7.43 -8.75 0.11
C PHE A 73 -8.54 -7.79 0.56
N PHE A 74 -9.39 -7.32 -0.36
CA PHE A 74 -10.49 -6.40 -0.02
C PHE A 74 -11.57 -7.05 0.86
N SER A 75 -11.84 -8.34 0.69
CA SER A 75 -12.84 -9.05 1.50
C SER A 75 -12.39 -9.34 2.94
N GLN A 76 -11.08 -9.33 3.21
CA GLN A 76 -10.53 -9.41 4.56
C GLN A 76 -10.50 -8.07 5.30
N LEU A 77 -10.71 -6.94 4.61
CA LEU A 77 -10.75 -5.62 5.24
C LEU A 77 -12.10 -5.37 5.92
N ASN A 78 -12.23 -5.82 7.18
CA ASN A 78 -13.36 -5.49 8.03
C ASN A 78 -13.22 -4.07 8.59
N PHE A 79 -13.80 -3.08 7.92
CA PHE A 79 -13.88 -1.68 8.36
C PHE A 79 -14.90 -1.44 9.50
N GLY A 80 -14.99 -2.36 10.47
CA GLY A 80 -16.08 -2.39 11.46
C GLY A 80 -15.87 -1.51 12.71
N THR A 81 -14.75 -0.81 12.84
CA THR A 81 -14.41 -0.06 14.07
C THR A 81 -14.08 1.40 13.74
N ILE A 82 -14.67 2.34 14.49
CA ILE A 82 -14.51 3.80 14.32
C ILE A 82 -13.02 4.22 14.23
N GLY A 83 -12.14 3.55 14.99
CA GLY A 83 -10.70 3.77 14.94
C GLY A 83 -10.06 3.40 13.59
N VAL A 84 -10.53 2.35 12.92
CA VAL A 84 -10.04 1.93 11.60
C VAL A 84 -10.43 2.96 10.54
N THR A 85 -11.66 3.47 10.59
CA THR A 85 -12.13 4.53 9.68
C THR A 85 -11.31 5.80 9.85
N PHE A 86 -10.99 6.20 11.09
CA PHE A 86 -10.20 7.40 11.34
C PHE A 86 -8.73 7.25 10.92
N SER A 87 -8.12 6.08 11.15
CA SER A 87 -6.78 5.76 10.64
C SER A 87 -6.70 5.85 9.12
N ILE A 88 -7.72 5.37 8.40
CA ILE A 88 -7.78 5.42 6.94
C ILE A 88 -7.88 6.86 6.43
N VAL A 89 -8.67 7.71 7.10
CA VAL A 89 -8.77 9.12 6.75
C VAL A 89 -7.42 9.82 6.95
N LEU A 90 -6.75 9.58 8.08
CA LEU A 90 -5.41 10.14 8.32
C LEU A 90 -4.37 9.61 7.34
N PHE A 91 -4.40 8.32 7.02
CA PHE A 91 -3.56 7.72 5.98
C PHE A 91 -3.80 8.39 4.63
N ALA A 92 -5.06 8.58 4.22
CA ALA A 92 -5.40 9.22 2.95
C ALA A 92 -4.94 10.69 2.89
N ILE A 93 -5.04 11.43 4.00
CA ILE A 93 -4.52 12.79 4.10
C ILE A 93 -2.99 12.79 3.99
N GLY A 94 -2.30 11.92 4.73
CA GLY A 94 -0.84 11.75 4.65
C GLY A 94 -0.41 11.41 3.22
N PHE A 95 -1.10 10.48 2.58
CA PHE A 95 -0.86 10.07 1.20
C PHE A 95 -1.07 11.20 0.20
N GLY A 96 -2.15 11.98 0.33
CA GLY A 96 -2.40 13.15 -0.52
C GLY A 96 -1.31 14.21 -0.40
N ILE A 97 -0.86 14.51 0.83
CA ILE A 97 0.24 15.44 1.07
C ILE A 97 1.56 14.89 0.49
N GLY A 98 1.82 13.59 0.68
CA GLY A 98 2.97 12.91 0.13
C GLY A 98 3.03 12.99 -1.39
N ILE A 99 1.90 12.78 -2.08
CA ILE A 99 1.82 12.94 -3.55
C ILE A 99 2.11 14.37 -3.99
N TRP A 100 1.60 15.36 -3.25
CA TRP A 100 1.75 16.76 -3.64
C TRP A 100 3.20 17.24 -3.48
N LYS A 101 3.92 16.74 -2.46
CA LYS A 101 5.30 17.16 -2.15
C LYS A 101 6.40 16.26 -2.71
N GLY A 102 6.15 14.97 -2.93
CA GLY A 102 7.10 14.03 -3.55
C GLY A 102 7.16 14.18 -5.05
#